data_AF-A0A3N5P0U3-F1
#
_entry.id   AF-A0A3N5P0U3-F1
#
_cell.length_a   1.000
_cell.length_b   1.000
_cell.length_c   1.000
_cell.angle_alpha   90.00
_cell.angle_beta   90.00
_cell.angle_gamma   90.00
#
_symmetry.space_group_name_H-M   'P 1'
#
loop_
_entity.id
_entity.type
_entity.pdbx_description
1 polymer ?
#
loop_
_entity_poly.entity_id
_entity_poly.type
_entity_poly.pdbx_seq_one_letter_code
_entity_poly.pdbx_strand_id
1 'polypeptide(L)'
;MPFSYHSFDLNKGNLVFPSRITMVKSVVSSFAERGGLYVSDENKTYFMSGMRPKEFIQIEVADYPAVEGTGILIDGRKVGKGDVQNNVIMWVSTEGICLGSPDGVFMNLTERKLKYPKANSGAGVCIDDKYVCTLKAPSWTSADGFI
;
A
#
# COMPACT_ATOMS: atom_id res chain seq x y z
N MET A 1 -17.78 -4.30 27.54
CA MET A 1 -17.94 -4.73 26.13
C MET A 1 -17.91 -3.47 25.27
N PRO A 2 -16.97 -3.23 24.35
CA PRO A 2 -17.01 -1.95 23.62
C PRO A 2 -16.95 -2.14 22.10
N PHE A 3 -18.13 -2.10 21.45
CA PHE A 3 -18.29 -1.67 20.05
C PHE A 3 -19.72 -1.13 19.86
N SER A 4 -19.97 0.08 20.34
CA SER A 4 -21.20 0.83 20.02
C SER A 4 -20.97 1.56 18.69
N TYR A 5 -21.64 1.12 17.63
CA TYR A 5 -21.54 1.70 16.28
C TYR A 5 -22.01 3.16 16.17
N HIS A 6 -22.51 3.74 17.25
CA HIS A 6 -23.03 5.12 17.30
C HIS A 6 -22.06 6.09 17.98
N SER A 7 -20.91 5.62 18.45
CA SER A 7 -19.97 6.39 19.27
C SER A 7 -18.75 6.89 18.48
N PHE A 8 -18.93 7.28 17.21
CA PHE A 8 -17.91 7.99 16.44
C PHE A 8 -18.50 9.28 15.84
N ASP A 9 -17.79 10.39 16.03
CA ASP A 9 -18.15 11.71 15.50
C ASP A 9 -17.50 11.86 14.12
N LEU A 10 -18.29 11.73 13.04
CA LEU A 10 -17.82 11.87 11.66
C LEU A 10 -17.30 13.29 11.34
N ASN A 11 -17.49 14.28 12.22
CA ASN A 11 -17.01 15.64 12.00
C ASN A 11 -15.64 15.91 12.65
N LYS A 12 -15.06 14.95 13.38
CA LYS A 12 -13.81 15.14 14.13
C LYS A 12 -12.79 14.05 13.83
N GLY A 13 -11.52 14.44 13.73
CA GLY A 13 -10.41 13.50 13.55
C GLY A 13 -10.32 12.87 12.15
N ASN A 14 -10.93 13.49 11.15
CA ASN A 14 -10.80 13.06 9.76
C ASN A 14 -9.43 13.45 9.19
N LEU A 15 -8.89 12.57 8.35
CA LEU A 15 -7.72 12.84 7.54
C LEU A 15 -8.17 12.97 6.09
N VAL A 16 -7.89 14.11 5.47
CA VAL A 16 -8.36 14.44 4.13
C VAL A 16 -7.31 14.05 3.11
N PHE A 17 -7.72 13.29 2.11
CA PHE A 17 -6.89 12.94 0.95
C PHE A 17 -7.40 13.67 -0.29
N PRO A 18 -6.51 14.06 -1.22
CA PRO A 18 -6.89 14.80 -2.42
C PRO A 18 -7.84 14.05 -3.36
N SER A 19 -7.77 12.72 -3.35
CA SER A 19 -8.54 11.86 -4.25
C SER A 19 -8.99 10.57 -3.55
N ARG A 20 -9.68 9.69 -4.28
CA ARG A 20 -10.21 8.44 -3.74
C ARG A 20 -9.08 7.55 -3.22
N ILE A 21 -9.25 7.01 -2.02
CA ILE A 21 -8.31 6.07 -1.43
C ILE A 21 -8.38 4.73 -2.18
N THR A 22 -7.22 4.23 -2.62
CA THR A 22 -7.05 2.97 -3.37
C THR A 22 -6.41 1.88 -2.52
N MET A 23 -5.72 2.25 -1.43
CA MET A 23 -5.09 1.31 -0.51
C MET A 23 -5.01 1.87 0.90
N VAL A 24 -5.32 1.05 1.91
CA VAL A 24 -4.99 1.30 3.31
C VAL A 24 -4.42 0.01 3.90
N LYS A 25 -3.19 0.07 4.43
CA LYS A 25 -2.52 -1.08 5.05
C LYS A 25 -1.76 -0.67 6.29
N SER A 26 -2.06 -1.30 7.43
CA SER A 26 -1.31 -1.10 8.66
C SER A 26 -0.06 -1.96 8.70
N VAL A 27 1.01 -1.40 9.25
CA VAL A 27 2.27 -2.11 9.48
C VAL A 27 2.84 -1.67 10.82
N VAL A 28 3.26 -2.64 11.62
CA VAL A 28 3.77 -2.43 12.98
C VAL A 28 5.05 -3.24 13.14
N SER A 29 6.05 -2.62 13.77
CA SER A 29 7.30 -3.28 14.10
C SER A 29 7.06 -4.27 15.24
N SER A 30 7.60 -5.47 15.11
CA SER A 30 7.48 -6.50 16.15
C SER A 30 8.38 -6.22 17.36
N PHE A 31 9.38 -5.34 17.23
CA PHE A 31 10.41 -5.10 18.24
C PHE A 31 10.26 -3.78 18.99
N ALA A 32 9.63 -2.79 18.37
CA ALA A 32 9.40 -1.48 18.94
C ALA A 32 7.97 -1.13 18.62
N GLU A 33 7.15 -0.81 19.61
CA GLU A 33 5.72 -0.46 19.49
C GLU A 33 5.49 0.81 18.64
N ARG A 34 5.93 0.77 17.39
CA ARG A 34 6.00 1.82 16.39
C ARG A 34 5.55 1.24 15.06
N GLY A 35 4.99 2.09 14.22
CA GLY A 35 4.35 1.66 12.99
C GLY A 35 3.59 2.81 12.36
N GLY A 36 2.71 2.45 11.45
CA GLY A 36 1.87 3.39 10.76
C GLY A 36 0.93 2.73 9.76
N LEU A 37 0.34 3.56 8.92
CA LEU A 37 -0.48 3.13 7.80
C LEU A 37 0.17 3.55 6.48
N TYR A 38 0.31 2.63 5.55
CA TYR A 38 0.45 3.00 4.15
C TYR A 38 -0.93 3.29 3.57
N VAL A 39 -1.10 4.48 3.04
CA VAL A 39 -2.33 4.94 2.40
C VAL A 39 -2.00 5.39 0.99
N SER A 40 -2.70 4.88 -0.01
CA SER A 40 -2.61 5.40 -1.38
C SER A 40 -3.92 6.02 -1.77
N ASP A 41 -3.85 7.14 -2.48
CA ASP A 41 -4.97 7.69 -3.22
C ASP A 41 -4.80 7.38 -4.72
N GLU A 42 -5.53 8.07 -5.61
CA GLU A 42 -5.45 7.85 -7.06
C GLU A 42 -4.18 8.44 -7.69
N ASN A 43 -3.42 9.24 -6.95
CA ASN A 43 -2.25 9.95 -7.45
C ASN A 43 -0.95 9.56 -6.76
N LYS A 44 -0.98 9.29 -5.44
CA LYS A 44 0.19 9.22 -4.59
C LYS A 44 0.07 8.16 -3.51
N THR A 45 1.22 7.77 -2.97
CA THR A 45 1.30 6.90 -1.79
C THR A 45 1.91 7.66 -0.61
N TYR A 46 1.29 7.50 0.55
CA TYR A 46 1.63 8.13 1.82
C TYR A 46 1.94 7.08 2.88
N PHE A 47 2.82 7.43 3.81
CA PHE A 47 2.98 6.75 5.08
C PHE A 47 2.48 7.67 6.20
N MET A 48 1.47 7.21 6.93
CA MET A 48 0.93 7.85 8.12
C MET A 48 1.71 7.30 9.33
N SER A 49 2.79 7.98 9.70
CA SER A 49 3.67 7.57 10.80
C SER A 49 3.01 7.84 12.15
N GLY A 50 2.90 6.81 13.01
CA GLY A 50 2.31 6.90 14.33
C GLY A 50 1.43 5.70 14.66
N MET A 51 1.14 5.47 15.94
CA MET A 51 0.34 4.32 16.39
C MET A 51 -1.13 4.67 16.62
N ARG A 52 -1.46 5.97 16.66
CA ARG A 52 -2.83 6.46 16.84
C ARG A 52 -3.15 7.56 15.84
N PRO A 53 -4.42 7.70 15.39
CA PRO A 53 -4.81 8.73 14.42
C PRO A 53 -4.41 10.16 14.81
N LYS A 54 -4.44 10.49 16.10
CA LYS A 54 -4.03 11.82 16.61
C LYS A 54 -2.52 12.10 16.52
N GLU A 55 -1.73 11.04 16.40
CA GLU A 55 -0.26 11.07 16.34
C GLU A 55 0.22 10.97 14.89
N PHE A 56 -0.67 10.73 13.93
CA PHE A 56 -0.29 10.50 12.54
C PHE A 56 0.38 11.71 11.92
N ILE A 57 1.60 11.50 11.46
CA ILE A 57 2.33 12.42 10.59
C ILE A 57 2.24 11.85 9.17
N GLN A 58 1.61 12.60 8.26
CA GLN A 58 1.49 12.22 6.86
C GLN A 58 2.79 12.52 6.12
N ILE A 59 3.40 11.48 5.56
CA ILE A 59 4.64 11.56 4.79
C ILE A 59 4.37 11.03 3.39
N GLU A 60 4.61 11.83 2.36
CA GLU A 60 4.59 11.35 0.98
C GLU A 60 5.78 10.44 0.72
N VAL A 61 5.53 9.21 0.26
CA VAL A 61 6.59 8.22 -0.02
C VAL A 61 6.71 7.89 -1.52
N ALA A 62 5.68 8.18 -2.31
CA ALA A 62 5.71 8.07 -3.77
C ALA A 62 4.72 9.04 -4.42
N ASP A 63 5.09 9.54 -5.60
CA ASP A 63 4.28 10.40 -6.47
C ASP A 63 3.41 9.61 -7.46
N TYR A 64 3.19 8.32 -7.17
CA TYR A 64 2.35 7.40 -7.93
C TYR A 64 1.49 6.53 -7.02
N PRO A 65 0.32 6.06 -7.51
CA PRO A 65 -0.62 5.30 -6.70
C PRO A 65 -0.30 3.80 -6.65
N ALA A 66 -0.79 3.15 -5.60
CA ALA A 66 -0.92 1.71 -5.53
C ALA A 66 -2.08 1.21 -6.41
N VAL A 67 -1.89 0.05 -7.03
CA VAL A 67 -2.96 -0.69 -7.71
C VAL A 67 -3.87 -1.31 -6.65
N GLU A 68 -5.15 -0.95 -6.70
CA GLU A 68 -6.14 -1.36 -5.72
C GLU A 68 -6.24 -2.89 -5.61
N GLY A 69 -6.34 -3.39 -4.37
CA GLY A 69 -6.45 -4.83 -4.08
C GLY A 69 -5.12 -5.60 -4.09
N THR A 70 -4.00 -4.99 -4.49
CA THR A 70 -2.70 -5.69 -4.54
C THR A 70 -1.93 -5.68 -3.22
N GLY A 71 -2.24 -4.75 -2.31
CA GLY A 71 -1.53 -4.61 -1.05
C GLY A 71 -1.71 -5.81 -0.10
N ILE A 72 -0.61 -6.41 0.36
CA ILE A 72 -0.61 -7.49 1.35
C ILE A 72 0.44 -7.25 2.44
N LEU A 73 0.16 -7.76 3.65
CA LEU A 73 1.13 -7.85 4.74
C LEU A 73 1.89 -9.16 4.59
N ILE A 74 3.21 -9.10 4.64
CA ILE A 74 4.09 -10.27 4.57
C ILE A 74 5.17 -10.21 5.64
N ASP A 75 5.70 -11.37 6.00
CA ASP A 75 6.90 -11.48 6.81
C ASP A 75 8.11 -11.05 5.96
N GLY A 76 8.76 -9.95 6.33
CA GLY A 76 9.90 -9.40 5.59
C GLY A 76 11.06 -10.39 5.45
N ARG A 77 11.18 -11.36 6.36
CA ARG A 77 12.26 -12.36 6.34
C ARG A 77 12.17 -13.25 5.11
N LYS A 78 10.95 -13.49 4.63
CA LYS A 78 10.66 -14.32 3.45
C LYS A 78 11.12 -13.68 2.15
N VAL A 79 10.99 -12.36 2.03
CA VAL A 79 11.28 -11.64 0.77
C VAL A 79 12.65 -10.96 0.75
N GLY A 80 13.18 -10.58 1.92
CA GLY A 80 14.45 -9.88 2.07
C GLY A 80 15.65 -10.80 2.30
N LYS A 81 15.53 -12.11 2.03
CA LYS A 81 16.57 -13.12 2.36
C LYS A 81 17.05 -13.05 3.83
N GLY A 82 16.18 -12.64 4.75
CA GLY A 82 16.49 -12.46 6.17
C GLY A 82 16.94 -11.05 6.61
N ASP A 83 17.25 -10.14 5.68
CA ASP A 83 17.72 -8.78 6.04
C ASP A 83 16.61 -7.90 6.62
N VAL A 84 15.35 -8.19 6.26
CA VAL A 84 14.18 -7.47 6.75
C VAL A 84 13.51 -8.30 7.83
N GLN A 85 13.71 -7.93 9.10
CA GLN A 85 13.21 -8.71 10.24
C GLN A 85 11.75 -8.41 10.63
N ASN A 86 11.21 -7.27 10.18
CA ASN A 86 9.85 -6.87 10.46
C ASN A 86 8.88 -7.34 9.38
N ASN A 87 7.60 -7.41 9.73
CA ASN A 87 6.55 -7.48 8.71
C ASN A 87 6.57 -6.22 7.84
N VAL A 88 6.29 -6.38 6.56
CA VAL A 88 6.25 -5.30 5.58
C VAL A 88 4.99 -5.40 4.74
N ILE A 89 4.61 -4.28 4.12
CA ILE A 89 3.57 -4.26 3.10
C ILE A 89 4.24 -4.39 1.75
N MET A 90 3.72 -5.27 0.91
CA MET A 90 4.04 -5.30 -0.52
C MET A 90 2.80 -5.00 -1.33
N TRP A 91 2.97 -4.26 -2.42
CA TRP A 91 1.90 -3.92 -3.35
C TRP A 91 2.45 -3.70 -4.75
N VAL A 92 1.56 -3.69 -5.73
CA VAL A 92 1.88 -3.21 -7.09
C VAL A 92 1.50 -1.74 -7.17
N SER A 93 2.32 -0.90 -7.79
CA SER A 93 2.02 0.48 -8.16
C SER A 93 1.96 0.65 -9.68
N THR A 94 1.76 1.86 -10.20
CA THR A 94 1.91 2.11 -11.64
C THR A 94 3.36 2.02 -12.12
N GLU A 95 4.34 2.13 -11.22
CA GLU A 95 5.77 2.20 -11.53
C GLU A 95 6.57 0.94 -11.11
N GLY A 96 5.97 0.01 -10.38
CA GLY A 96 6.64 -1.24 -10.01
C GLY A 96 6.03 -1.95 -8.81
N ILE A 97 6.69 -3.02 -8.37
CA ILE A 97 6.37 -3.72 -7.13
C ILE A 97 7.06 -2.98 -5.99
N CYS A 98 6.27 -2.51 -5.04
CA CYS A 98 6.72 -1.69 -3.93
C CYS A 98 6.75 -2.48 -2.62
N LEU A 99 7.59 -2.01 -1.70
CA LEU A 99 7.69 -2.50 -0.34
C LEU A 99 7.69 -1.31 0.64
N GLY A 100 6.96 -1.47 1.73
CA GLY A 100 6.84 -0.48 2.79
C GLY A 100 7.04 -1.10 4.17
N SER A 101 7.94 -0.53 4.96
CA SER A 101 8.30 -1.02 6.30
C SER A 101 7.53 -0.29 7.42
N PRO A 102 7.50 -0.83 8.65
CA PRO A 102 6.90 -0.13 9.79
C PRO A 102 7.60 1.19 10.15
N ASP A 103 8.83 1.39 9.71
CA ASP A 103 9.61 2.59 9.99
C ASP A 103 9.40 3.69 8.92
N GLY A 104 8.46 3.48 8.00
CA GLY A 104 8.17 4.39 6.90
C GLY A 104 9.14 4.28 5.73
N VAL A 105 10.16 3.42 5.81
CA VAL A 105 11.06 3.14 4.68
C VAL A 105 10.24 2.53 3.54
N PHE A 106 10.30 3.18 2.38
CA PHE A 106 9.64 2.80 1.14
C PHE A 106 10.69 2.47 0.07
N MET A 107 10.42 1.45 -0.74
CA MET A 107 11.26 1.07 -1.87
C MET A 107 10.43 0.52 -3.03
N ASN A 108 10.71 0.96 -4.25
CA ASN A 108 10.27 0.29 -5.47
C ASN A 108 11.32 -0.75 -5.88
N LEU A 109 10.97 -2.02 -5.80
CA LEU A 109 11.89 -3.15 -6.02
C LEU A 109 12.13 -3.43 -7.50
N THR A 110 11.24 -2.97 -8.39
CA THR A 110 11.25 -3.37 -9.81
C THR A 110 11.24 -2.21 -10.80
N GLU A 111 11.41 -0.97 -10.34
CA GLU A 111 11.39 0.27 -11.14
C GLU A 111 12.14 0.14 -12.48
N ARG A 112 13.31 -0.51 -12.47
CA ARG A 112 14.17 -0.67 -13.66
C ARG A 112 14.08 -2.03 -14.34
N LYS A 113 13.30 -2.97 -13.81
CA LYS A 113 13.34 -4.39 -14.18
C LYS A 113 12.02 -4.92 -14.73
N LEU A 114 10.90 -4.30 -14.38
CA LEU A 114 9.57 -4.81 -14.72
C LEU A 114 8.70 -3.67 -15.26
N LYS A 115 8.20 -3.85 -16.48
CA LYS A 115 7.14 -3.01 -17.06
C LYS A 115 5.92 -3.88 -17.31
N TYR A 116 4.76 -3.44 -16.84
CA TYR A 116 3.47 -4.09 -17.09
C TYR A 116 2.44 -3.04 -17.55
N PRO A 117 1.34 -3.48 -18.20
CA PRO A 117 0.26 -2.58 -18.57
C PRO A 117 -0.30 -1.84 -17.35
N LYS A 118 -0.73 -0.58 -17.55
CA LYS A 118 -1.42 0.16 -16.49
C LYS A 118 -2.67 -0.61 -16.05
N ALA A 119 -2.85 -0.74 -14.75
CA ALA A 119 -3.99 -1.41 -14.14
C ALA A 119 -4.46 -0.63 -12.92
N ASN A 120 -5.77 -0.53 -12.75
CA ASN A 120 -6.38 0.19 -11.62
C ASN A 120 -6.83 -0.75 -10.49
N SER A 121 -6.85 -2.07 -10.76
CA SER A 121 -7.23 -3.08 -9.77
C SER A 121 -6.53 -4.40 -10.05
N GLY A 122 -6.38 -5.22 -9.00
CA GLY A 122 -5.75 -6.52 -9.08
C GLY A 122 -5.86 -7.28 -7.76
N ALA A 123 -5.05 -8.33 -7.62
CA ALA A 123 -4.89 -9.05 -6.37
C ALA A 123 -3.41 -9.37 -6.16
N GLY A 124 -2.95 -9.26 -4.92
CA GLY A 124 -1.62 -9.69 -4.49
C GLY A 124 -1.73 -10.88 -3.55
N VAL A 125 -0.79 -11.82 -3.65
CA VAL A 125 -0.67 -12.97 -2.74
C VAL A 125 0.81 -13.31 -2.56
N CYS A 126 1.15 -13.88 -1.40
CA CYS A 126 2.46 -14.46 -1.18
C CYS A 126 2.35 -15.99 -1.21
N ILE A 127 3.06 -16.64 -2.13
CA ILE A 127 3.10 -18.10 -2.29
C ILE A 127 4.57 -18.52 -2.26
N ASP A 128 4.94 -19.43 -1.35
CA ASP A 128 6.31 -19.94 -1.21
C ASP A 128 7.38 -18.84 -1.20
N ASP A 129 7.15 -17.82 -0.35
CA ASP A 129 8.04 -16.66 -0.16
C ASP A 129 8.19 -15.77 -1.41
N LYS A 130 7.32 -15.94 -2.41
CA LYS A 130 7.26 -15.10 -3.60
C LYS A 130 5.98 -14.27 -3.60
N TYR A 131 6.14 -12.98 -3.83
CA TYR A 131 5.02 -12.11 -4.13
C TYR A 131 4.54 -12.35 -5.57
N VAL A 132 3.28 -12.74 -5.71
CA VAL A 132 2.59 -12.98 -6.99
C VAL A 132 1.40 -12.05 -7.05
N CYS A 133 1.20 -11.40 -8.20
CA CYS A 133 0.08 -10.51 -8.42
C CYS A 133 -0.64 -10.80 -9.73
N THR A 134 -1.96 -10.59 -9.74
CA THR A 134 -2.77 -10.50 -10.95
C THR A 134 -3.21 -9.06 -11.14
N LEU A 135 -3.20 -8.60 -12.38
CA LEU A 135 -3.62 -7.25 -12.75
C LEU A 135 -4.82 -7.35 -13.68
N LYS A 136 -5.88 -6.62 -13.34
CA LYS A 136 -7.02 -6.47 -14.23
C LYS A 136 -6.71 -5.33 -15.20
N ALA A 137 -6.56 -5.67 -16.47
CA ALA A 137 -6.49 -4.67 -17.52
C ALA A 137 -7.74 -3.77 -17.45
N PRO A 138 -7.62 -2.47 -17.71
CA PRO A 138 -8.78 -1.62 -17.90
C PRO A 138 -9.71 -2.27 -18.94
N SER A 139 -11.02 -2.24 -18.70
CA SER A 139 -11.99 -2.76 -19.66
C SER A 139 -11.70 -2.10 -21.01
N TRP A 140 -11.56 -2.92 -22.05
CA TRP A 140 -11.42 -2.44 -23.42
C TRP A 140 -12.56 -1.45 -23.73
N THR A 141 -12.25 -0.16 -23.72
CA THR A 141 -13.05 0.84 -24.42
C THR A 141 -12.55 0.88 -25.85
N SER A 142 -13.44 0.68 -26.81
CA SER A 142 -13.18 0.61 -28.26
C SER A 142 -12.57 1.87 -28.89
N ALA A 143 -12.00 2.78 -28.09
CA ALA A 143 -11.44 4.06 -28.52
C ALA A 143 -9.96 3.97 -28.93
N ASP A 144 -9.24 2.92 -28.50
CA ASP A 144 -7.84 2.71 -28.89
C ASP A 144 -7.80 1.92 -30.21
N GLY A 145 -8.28 2.59 -31.26
CA GLY A 145 -8.27 2.08 -32.62
C GLY A 145 -6.85 1.82 -33.11
N PHE A 146 -6.61 0.60 -33.57
CA PHE A 146 -5.56 0.34 -34.55
C PHE A 146 -6.12 0.68 -35.94
N ILE A 147 -5.58 1.73 -36.56
CA ILE A 147 -5.37 1.84 -38.01
C ILE A 147 -3.89 2.17 -38.19
#